data_AF-A0A7X0LV21-F1
#
_entry.id   AF-A0A7X0LV21-F1
#
_cell.length_a   1.000
_cell.length_b   1.000
_cell.length_c   1.000
_cell.angle_alpha   90.00
_cell.angle_beta   90.00
_cell.angle_gamma   90.00
#
_symmetry.space_group_name_H-M   'P 1'
#
loop_
_entity.id
_entity.type
_entity.pdbx_description
1 polymer ?
#
loop_
_entity_poly.entity_id
_entity_poly.type
_entity_poly.pdbx_seq_one_letter_code
_entity_poly.pdbx_strand_id
1 'polypeptide(L)'
;MNFVVFKRKSGKLFSSLLLLAAILAVYLPANSAKAEVLYATEDVENLKIDSPIVLVFDQAIQFNPMFITNPATPNTNFNGIQLLDLTNPLIPTPVSIHLEAAGNKLKVIPDPSLLSPDTDYQLVIDKDIVTTGAPGGFVFANAALIQTLTYEFSTGSLSFLELMRGGGEINDLIEYFTPRQMIVTAPVRYFDKMEAIHRQRGMSGTDTESVTNLNISLDDPYGKVVRIVVKVGVQEKEINYLHISGASPSYDFAFAGLPDRGYDIQVFAYNSVDEEDDEHLLDSRVIKVAPTPNKATTTVKANDSYKMAGRSFTLYQLMQKEKDMQKLLTENSMKDIKVQVVEEN
;
A
#
# COMPACT_ATOMS: atom_id res chain seq x y z
N MET A 1 -30.80 -27.04 -9.36
CA MET A 1 -29.39 -26.97 -9.79
C MET A 1 -28.87 -28.39 -9.88
N ASN A 2 -28.28 -28.77 -11.02
CA ASN A 2 -28.04 -30.16 -11.42
C ASN A 2 -26.92 -30.81 -10.60
N PHE A 3 -27.19 -31.97 -9.99
CA PHE A 3 -26.18 -32.83 -9.38
C PHE A 3 -25.74 -33.91 -10.37
N VAL A 4 -24.43 -34.05 -10.57
CA VAL A 4 -23.83 -35.22 -11.22
C VAL A 4 -23.52 -36.25 -10.13
N VAL A 5 -24.14 -37.42 -10.24
CA VAL A 5 -23.97 -38.56 -9.32
C VAL A 5 -22.99 -39.55 -9.95
N PHE A 6 -21.88 -39.84 -9.26
CA PHE A 6 -21.08 -41.03 -9.56
C PHE A 6 -21.46 -42.18 -8.63
N LYS A 7 -21.89 -43.29 -9.24
CA LYS A 7 -22.30 -44.53 -8.57
C LYS A 7 -21.15 -45.54 -8.65
N ARG A 8 -20.53 -45.90 -7.52
CA ARG A 8 -19.62 -47.05 -7.43
C ARG A 8 -20.24 -48.15 -6.58
N LYS A 9 -20.40 -49.34 -7.18
CA LYS A 9 -20.79 -50.58 -6.50
C LYS A 9 -19.62 -51.08 -5.64
N SER A 10 -19.82 -51.20 -4.33
CA SER A 10 -19.38 -52.38 -3.57
C SER A 10 -20.03 -52.37 -2.18
N GLY A 11 -20.89 -53.35 -1.95
CA GLY A 11 -21.56 -53.55 -0.67
C GLY A 11 -20.59 -54.03 0.42
N LYS A 12 -21.02 -53.79 1.66
CA LYS A 12 -20.46 -54.31 2.93
C LYS A 12 -19.28 -53.55 3.59
N LEU A 13 -19.12 -52.25 3.30
CA LEU A 13 -18.31 -51.33 4.13
C LEU A 13 -19.09 -50.10 4.62
N PHE A 14 -20.38 -50.01 4.31
CA PHE A 14 -21.17 -48.80 4.52
C PHE A 14 -21.75 -48.64 5.94
N SER A 15 -21.86 -49.70 6.75
CA SER A 15 -22.40 -49.59 8.11
C SER A 15 -21.35 -49.16 9.14
N SER A 16 -20.07 -49.49 8.94
CA SER A 16 -18.96 -49.06 9.80
C SER A 16 -18.45 -47.66 9.47
N LEU A 17 -18.49 -47.23 8.20
CA LEU A 17 -18.12 -45.86 7.82
C LEU A 17 -19.21 -44.83 8.20
N LEU A 18 -20.49 -45.20 8.16
CA LEU A 18 -21.57 -44.33 8.65
C LEU A 18 -21.56 -44.21 10.17
N LEU A 19 -21.12 -45.25 10.90
CA LEU A 19 -20.95 -45.16 12.35
C LEU A 19 -19.75 -44.29 12.72
N LEU A 20 -18.65 -44.36 11.94
CA LEU A 20 -17.48 -43.49 12.14
C LEU A 20 -17.75 -42.04 11.75
N ALA A 21 -18.49 -41.80 10.66
CA ALA A 21 -18.96 -40.46 10.27
C ALA A 21 -20.02 -39.91 11.25
N ALA A 22 -20.86 -40.76 11.84
CA ALA A 22 -21.79 -40.35 12.89
C ALA A 22 -21.09 -40.07 14.23
N ILE A 23 -19.99 -40.77 14.55
CA ILE A 23 -19.19 -40.47 15.75
C ILE A 23 -18.33 -39.20 15.56
N LEU A 24 -17.83 -38.95 14.33
CA LEU A 24 -17.17 -37.67 13.98
C LEU A 24 -18.15 -36.50 13.86
N ALA A 25 -19.43 -36.76 13.55
CA ALA A 25 -20.50 -35.76 13.55
C ALA A 25 -21.05 -35.44 14.96
N VAL A 26 -20.60 -36.12 16.01
CA VAL A 26 -21.13 -35.99 17.39
C VAL A 26 -20.23 -35.15 18.32
N TYR A 27 -19.18 -34.49 17.82
CA TYR A 27 -18.37 -33.60 18.66
C TYR A 27 -18.05 -32.23 18.06
N LEU A 28 -18.97 -31.66 17.27
CA LEU A 28 -19.11 -30.22 17.25
C LEU A 28 -20.24 -29.90 18.24
N PRO A 29 -19.97 -29.18 19.35
CA PRO A 29 -21.06 -28.73 20.20
C PRO A 29 -22.05 -27.99 19.29
N ALA A 30 -23.34 -28.30 19.44
CA ALA A 30 -24.45 -27.66 18.75
C ALA A 30 -24.60 -26.18 19.12
N ASN A 31 -23.52 -25.57 19.62
CA ASN A 31 -23.27 -24.22 20.05
C ASN A 31 -21.90 -23.76 19.46
N SER A 32 -21.63 -23.96 18.17
CA SER A 32 -20.45 -23.38 17.50
C SER A 32 -20.80 -22.54 16.26
N ALA A 33 -20.39 -21.26 16.24
CA ALA A 33 -20.54 -20.39 15.09
C ALA A 33 -19.43 -20.76 14.10
N LYS A 34 -19.78 -21.06 12.85
CA LYS A 34 -18.81 -21.35 11.81
C LYS A 34 -18.45 -20.04 11.12
N ALA A 35 -17.16 -19.74 11.03
CA ALA A 35 -16.70 -18.72 10.11
C ALA A 35 -16.81 -19.29 8.70
N GLU A 36 -17.59 -18.64 7.85
CA GLU A 36 -17.45 -18.79 6.40
C GLU A 36 -16.60 -17.60 5.97
N VAL A 37 -15.38 -17.92 5.58
CA VAL A 37 -14.42 -16.91 5.15
C VAL A 37 -14.87 -16.43 3.77
N LEU A 38 -15.10 -15.12 3.63
CA LEU A 38 -15.48 -14.53 2.33
C LEU A 38 -14.30 -14.39 1.37
N TYR A 39 -13.07 -14.62 1.84
CA TYR A 39 -11.91 -14.83 0.97
C TYR A 39 -12.09 -16.15 0.23
N ALA A 40 -12.71 -16.07 -0.95
CA ALA A 40 -12.88 -17.20 -1.85
C ALA A 40 -11.56 -17.61 -2.56
N THR A 41 -10.45 -16.93 -2.24
CA THR A 41 -9.12 -17.27 -2.73
C THR A 41 -8.21 -17.47 -1.52
N GLU A 42 -7.48 -18.59 -1.50
CA GLU A 42 -6.56 -18.93 -0.40
C GLU A 42 -5.43 -17.89 -0.25
N ASP A 43 -5.26 -17.01 -1.24
CA ASP A 43 -4.38 -15.83 -1.23
C ASP A 43 -5.11 -14.62 -1.84
N VAL A 44 -5.10 -13.46 -1.17
CA VAL A 44 -5.59 -12.19 -1.75
C VAL A 44 -4.38 -11.32 -2.11
N GLU A 45 -4.14 -11.14 -3.40
CA GLU A 45 -3.08 -10.27 -3.90
C GLU A 45 -3.58 -8.83 -4.11
N ASN A 46 -2.65 -7.89 -3.98
CA ASN A 46 -2.86 -6.47 -4.23
C ASN A 46 -3.92 -5.78 -3.35
N LEU A 47 -4.14 -6.28 -2.13
CA LEU A 47 -5.08 -5.66 -1.20
C LEU A 47 -4.60 -4.27 -0.81
N LYS A 48 -5.49 -3.27 -0.87
CA LYS A 48 -5.15 -1.93 -0.42
C LYS A 48 -4.74 -1.96 1.04
N ILE A 49 -3.61 -1.34 1.33
CA ILE A 49 -2.90 -1.40 2.61
C ILE A 49 -3.80 -1.16 3.84
N ASP A 50 -4.71 -0.19 3.80
CA ASP A 50 -5.59 0.15 4.91
C ASP A 50 -6.93 -0.60 4.92
N SER A 51 -7.07 -1.66 4.11
CA SER A 51 -8.32 -2.42 4.04
C SER A 51 -8.53 -3.24 5.32
N PRO A 52 -9.73 -3.19 5.92
CA PRO A 52 -10.06 -4.08 7.00
C PRO A 52 -10.13 -5.53 6.49
N ILE A 53 -9.58 -6.46 7.26
CA ILE A 53 -9.78 -7.89 7.05
C ILE A 53 -11.13 -8.26 7.69
N VAL A 54 -12.07 -8.82 6.92
CA VAL A 54 -13.44 -9.09 7.38
C VAL A 54 -13.71 -10.59 7.41
N LEU A 55 -13.99 -11.11 8.60
CA LEU A 55 -14.43 -12.47 8.82
C LEU A 55 -15.94 -12.48 9.04
N VAL A 56 -16.65 -13.33 8.29
CA VAL A 56 -18.11 -13.46 8.40
C VAL A 56 -18.47 -14.79 9.02
N PHE A 57 -19.39 -14.73 9.97
CA PHE A 57 -19.85 -15.88 10.72
C PHE A 57 -21.29 -16.20 10.31
N ASP A 58 -21.66 -17.46 10.44
CA ASP A 58 -23.04 -17.91 10.27
C ASP A 58 -24.01 -17.36 11.34
N GLN A 59 -23.46 -16.80 12.42
CA GLN A 59 -24.20 -16.25 13.55
C GLN A 59 -23.59 -14.94 14.07
N ALA A 60 -24.38 -14.18 14.83
CA ALA A 60 -23.90 -12.98 15.48
C ALA A 60 -22.81 -13.29 16.53
N ILE A 61 -21.80 -12.43 16.60
CA ILE A 61 -20.63 -12.57 17.47
C ILE A 61 -20.54 -11.44 18.49
N GLN A 62 -19.93 -11.72 19.64
CA GLN A 62 -19.50 -10.72 20.63
C GLN A 62 -18.14 -11.12 21.19
N PHE A 63 -17.27 -10.16 21.49
CA PHE A 63 -15.97 -10.47 22.08
C PHE A 63 -16.10 -11.05 23.50
N ASN A 64 -15.17 -11.93 23.86
CA ASN A 64 -14.98 -12.31 25.26
C ASN A 64 -14.25 -11.21 26.02
N PRO A 65 -14.89 -10.52 26.97
CA PRO A 65 -14.23 -9.45 27.72
C PRO A 65 -13.07 -9.96 28.60
N MET A 66 -12.99 -11.27 28.86
CA MET A 66 -11.83 -11.88 29.55
C MET A 66 -10.61 -12.05 28.66
N PHE A 67 -10.76 -12.09 27.33
CA PHE A 67 -9.67 -12.33 26.38
C PHE A 67 -9.37 -11.12 25.49
N ILE A 68 -10.38 -10.31 25.19
CA ILE A 68 -10.28 -9.12 24.37
C ILE A 68 -10.80 -7.94 25.19
N THR A 69 -9.88 -7.16 25.73
CA THR A 69 -10.17 -5.88 26.40
C THR A 69 -9.85 -4.73 25.45
N ASN A 70 -10.70 -3.71 25.43
CA ASN A 70 -10.55 -2.53 24.57
C ASN A 70 -10.29 -2.87 23.08
N PRO A 71 -11.17 -3.64 22.41
CA PRO A 71 -10.96 -4.08 21.03
C PRO A 71 -10.72 -2.93 20.05
N ALA A 72 -11.23 -1.73 20.33
CA ALA A 72 -11.04 -0.55 19.49
C ALA A 72 -9.66 0.14 19.63
N THR A 73 -8.82 -0.27 20.59
CA THR A 73 -7.47 0.31 20.78
C THR A 73 -6.44 -0.54 20.03
N PRO A 74 -5.59 0.06 19.18
CA PRO A 74 -4.54 -0.67 18.48
C PRO A 74 -3.64 -1.45 19.45
N ASN A 75 -3.44 -2.74 19.16
CA ASN A 75 -2.64 -3.67 19.96
C ASN A 75 -2.00 -4.72 19.02
N THR A 76 -0.73 -5.04 19.27
CA THR A 76 0.02 -6.05 18.51
C THR A 76 -0.36 -7.48 18.88
N ASN A 77 -1.08 -7.68 19.98
CA ASN A 77 -1.43 -9.01 20.45
C ASN A 77 -2.78 -9.00 21.17
N PHE A 78 -3.83 -9.28 20.42
CA PHE A 78 -5.08 -9.74 21.01
C PHE A 78 -4.97 -11.23 21.29
N ASN A 79 -5.42 -11.68 22.46
CA ASN A 79 -5.31 -13.08 22.82
C ASN A 79 -6.10 -13.94 21.81
N GLY A 80 -5.40 -14.67 20.95
CA GLY A 80 -6.01 -15.50 19.92
C GLY A 80 -6.02 -14.92 18.50
N ILE A 81 -5.56 -13.67 18.29
CA ILE A 81 -5.55 -13.00 16.97
C ILE A 81 -4.29 -12.16 16.83
N GLN A 82 -3.50 -12.43 15.79
CA GLN A 82 -2.29 -11.68 15.47
C GLN A 82 -2.21 -11.44 13.98
N LEU A 83 -1.81 -10.22 13.61
CA LEU A 83 -1.39 -9.91 12.25
C LEU A 83 0.13 -9.84 12.23
N LEU A 84 0.74 -10.56 11.30
CA LEU A 84 2.19 -10.68 11.16
C LEU A 84 2.61 -10.10 9.81
N ASP A 85 3.65 -9.27 9.82
CA ASP A 85 4.38 -8.84 8.64
C ASP A 85 5.42 -9.91 8.29
N LEU A 86 5.40 -10.38 7.03
CA LEU A 86 6.25 -11.46 6.53
C LEU A 86 7.43 -10.96 5.68
N THR A 87 7.77 -9.66 5.70
CA THR A 87 8.95 -9.10 5.02
C THR A 87 10.21 -9.91 5.30
N ASN A 88 10.36 -10.39 6.55
CA ASN A 88 11.31 -11.43 6.89
C ASN A 88 10.56 -12.69 7.37
N PRO A 89 10.41 -13.72 6.53
CA PRO A 89 9.62 -14.91 6.89
C PRO A 89 10.27 -15.73 8.01
N LEU A 90 11.57 -15.52 8.29
CA LEU A 90 12.26 -16.19 9.41
C LEU A 90 11.96 -15.53 10.75
N ILE A 91 11.56 -14.24 10.74
CA ILE A 91 11.26 -13.45 11.94
C ILE A 91 10.03 -12.57 11.66
N PRO A 92 8.82 -13.16 11.59
CA PRO A 92 7.60 -12.38 11.39
C PRO A 92 7.41 -11.33 12.48
N THR A 93 7.12 -10.09 12.09
CA THR A 93 6.95 -8.98 13.05
C THR A 93 5.48 -8.69 13.30
N PRO A 94 5.02 -8.65 14.56
CA PRO A 94 3.62 -8.33 14.87
C PRO A 94 3.24 -6.90 14.46
N VAL A 95 2.10 -6.78 13.78
CA VAL A 95 1.49 -5.50 13.41
C VAL A 95 0.38 -5.16 14.40
N SER A 96 0.32 -3.92 14.86
CA SER A 96 -0.80 -3.46 15.69
C SER A 96 -2.10 -3.51 14.90
N ILE A 97 -3.13 -4.13 15.48
CA ILE A 97 -4.48 -4.21 14.92
C ILE A 97 -5.47 -3.63 15.94
N HIS A 98 -6.64 -3.23 15.48
CA HIS A 98 -7.83 -3.08 16.33
C HIS A 98 -8.98 -3.88 15.72
N LEU A 99 -9.97 -4.20 16.54
CA LEU A 99 -11.04 -5.13 16.22
C LEU A 99 -12.40 -4.43 16.31
N GLU A 100 -13.25 -4.65 15.30
CA GLU A 100 -14.66 -4.26 15.34
C GLU A 100 -15.54 -5.48 15.14
N ALA A 101 -16.43 -5.77 16.09
CA ALA A 101 -17.46 -6.80 15.92
C ALA A 101 -18.83 -6.14 15.74
N ALA A 102 -19.52 -6.45 14.65
CA ALA A 102 -20.86 -5.96 14.37
C ALA A 102 -21.71 -7.06 13.74
N GLY A 103 -22.77 -7.47 14.44
CA GLY A 103 -23.62 -8.57 14.00
C GLY A 103 -22.80 -9.86 13.86
N ASN A 104 -22.78 -10.44 12.67
CA ASN A 104 -22.04 -11.64 12.33
C ASN A 104 -20.69 -11.35 11.63
N LYS A 105 -20.16 -10.13 11.72
CA LYS A 105 -18.90 -9.74 11.08
C LYS A 105 -17.87 -9.33 12.12
N LEU A 106 -16.64 -9.83 11.99
CA LEU A 106 -15.44 -9.34 12.68
C LEU A 106 -14.57 -8.63 11.67
N LYS A 107 -14.21 -7.38 11.95
CA LYS A 107 -13.16 -6.67 11.22
C LYS A 107 -11.88 -6.68 12.04
N VAL A 108 -10.79 -7.08 11.41
CA VAL A 108 -9.42 -6.89 11.90
C VAL A 108 -8.84 -5.73 11.10
N ILE A 109 -8.56 -4.62 11.77
CA ILE A 109 -8.17 -3.36 11.14
C ILE A 109 -6.72 -3.07 11.51
N PRO A 110 -5.76 -3.21 10.59
CA PRO A 110 -4.37 -2.90 10.86
C PRO A 110 -4.16 -1.42 11.13
N ASP A 111 -3.14 -1.10 11.91
CA ASP A 111 -2.64 0.27 12.02
C ASP A 111 -1.95 0.67 10.70
N PRO A 112 -2.49 1.63 9.94
CA PRO A 112 -1.95 2.00 8.63
C PRO A 112 -0.55 2.61 8.70
N SER A 113 -0.10 3.06 9.87
CA SER A 113 1.26 3.59 10.05
C SER A 113 2.34 2.51 10.10
N LEU A 114 1.95 1.26 10.35
CA LEU A 114 2.85 0.12 10.50
C LEU A 114 2.83 -0.81 9.29
N LEU A 115 2.02 -0.51 8.29
CA LEU A 115 1.97 -1.28 7.07
C LEU A 115 2.89 -0.69 6.02
N SER A 116 3.56 -1.59 5.30
CA SER A 116 4.39 -1.30 4.16
C SER A 116 3.67 -1.72 2.87
N PRO A 117 3.81 -0.94 1.78
CA PRO A 117 3.35 -1.37 0.48
C PRO A 117 4.18 -2.57 0.01
N ASP A 118 3.61 -3.37 -0.90
CA ASP A 118 4.33 -4.47 -1.55
C ASP A 118 4.91 -5.48 -0.52
N THR A 119 4.14 -5.75 0.54
CA THR A 119 4.51 -6.60 1.66
C THR A 119 3.46 -7.69 1.88
N ASP A 120 3.93 -8.89 2.22
CA ASP A 120 3.06 -10.01 2.55
C ASP A 120 2.75 -10.03 4.05
N TYR A 121 1.49 -10.33 4.36
CA TYR A 121 0.98 -10.35 5.72
C TYR A 121 0.24 -11.64 6.01
N GLN A 122 0.26 -12.05 7.27
CA GLN A 122 -0.40 -13.25 7.74
C GLN A 122 -1.26 -12.94 8.97
N LEU A 123 -2.57 -13.14 8.85
CA LEU A 123 -3.49 -13.13 9.98
C LEU A 123 -3.57 -14.54 10.56
N VAL A 124 -3.22 -14.66 11.83
CA VAL A 124 -3.24 -15.92 12.60
C VAL A 124 -4.33 -15.84 13.66
N ILE A 125 -5.23 -16.82 13.66
CA ILE A 125 -6.25 -17.02 14.69
C ILE A 125 -6.09 -18.41 15.31
N ASP A 126 -5.58 -18.45 16.54
CA ASP A 126 -5.18 -19.70 17.22
C ASP A 126 -5.99 -20.00 18.49
N LYS A 127 -6.93 -19.12 18.89
CA LYS A 127 -7.82 -19.33 20.04
C LYS A 127 -9.24 -18.82 19.82
N ASP A 128 -10.13 -19.24 20.73
CA ASP A 128 -11.51 -18.78 20.80
C ASP A 128 -11.57 -17.31 21.26
N ILE A 129 -12.04 -16.44 20.37
CA ILE A 129 -12.01 -14.96 20.53
C ILE A 129 -13.40 -14.34 20.79
N VAL A 130 -14.46 -15.14 20.62
CA VAL A 130 -15.87 -14.73 20.69
C VAL A 130 -16.59 -15.47 21.83
N THR A 131 -17.39 -14.77 22.63
CA THR A 131 -18.34 -15.36 23.60
C THR A 131 -19.75 -14.87 23.36
N THR A 132 -20.74 -15.64 23.81
CA THR A 132 -22.10 -15.15 23.97
C THR A 132 -22.37 -14.65 25.39
N GLY A 133 -22.91 -13.45 25.52
CA GLY A 133 -23.41 -12.90 26.79
C GLY A 133 -24.70 -13.54 27.33
N ALA A 134 -25.15 -14.71 26.85
CA ALA A 134 -26.38 -15.37 27.32
C ALA A 134 -26.27 -16.91 27.36
N PRO A 135 -27.01 -17.62 28.25
CA PRO A 135 -26.94 -19.07 28.38
C PRO A 135 -27.54 -19.75 27.13
N GLY A 136 -26.71 -20.52 26.41
CA GLY A 136 -27.11 -21.26 25.22
C GLY A 136 -26.51 -20.78 23.89
N GLY A 137 -25.51 -19.90 23.92
CA GLY A 137 -24.91 -19.32 22.71
C GLY A 137 -23.66 -20.05 22.19
N PHE A 138 -23.34 -19.79 20.92
CA PHE A 138 -22.39 -20.55 20.12
C PHE A 138 -20.98 -19.93 20.15
N VAL A 139 -19.94 -20.73 20.40
CA VAL A 139 -18.51 -20.34 20.42
C VAL A 139 -17.97 -20.39 19.00
N PHE A 140 -17.15 -19.43 18.56
CA PHE A 140 -16.22 -19.73 17.47
C PHE A 140 -15.18 -20.69 18.01
N ALA A 141 -15.53 -21.98 18.01
CA ALA A 141 -14.64 -23.03 18.46
C ALA A 141 -13.69 -23.29 17.30
N ASN A 142 -12.46 -22.79 17.44
CA ASN A 142 -11.38 -23.40 16.72
C ASN A 142 -11.28 -24.82 17.30
N ALA A 143 -11.83 -25.82 16.59
CA ALA A 143 -12.04 -27.15 17.13
C ALA A 143 -10.77 -27.62 17.84
N ALA A 144 -10.92 -27.96 19.13
CA ALA A 144 -9.89 -27.97 20.18
C ALA A 144 -8.69 -28.93 19.98
N LEU A 145 -8.35 -29.33 18.76
CA LEU A 145 -7.23 -30.20 18.49
C LEU A 145 -6.31 -29.82 17.31
N ILE A 146 -6.70 -29.14 16.21
CA ILE A 146 -5.77 -29.03 15.04
C ILE A 146 -5.96 -27.88 14.01
N GLN A 147 -6.55 -26.71 14.27
CA GLN A 147 -6.69 -25.71 13.18
C GLN A 147 -6.35 -24.28 13.55
N THR A 148 -5.06 -23.95 13.71
CA THR A 148 -4.64 -22.54 13.51
C THR A 148 -5.19 -22.06 12.17
N LEU A 149 -6.04 -21.03 12.20
CA LEU A 149 -6.53 -20.41 10.99
C LEU A 149 -5.53 -19.35 10.58
N THR A 150 -4.99 -19.53 9.39
CA THR A 150 -3.99 -18.67 8.80
C THR A 150 -4.57 -18.10 7.52
N TYR A 151 -4.53 -16.78 7.38
CA TYR A 151 -4.89 -16.08 6.15
C TYR A 151 -3.70 -15.27 5.70
N GLU A 152 -3.27 -15.48 4.47
CA GLU A 152 -2.18 -14.72 3.85
C GLU A 152 -2.77 -13.73 2.85
N PHE A 153 -2.25 -12.51 2.86
CA PHE A 153 -2.60 -11.48 1.89
C PHE A 153 -1.40 -10.62 1.60
N SER A 154 -1.36 -10.08 0.37
CA SER A 154 -0.28 -9.20 -0.07
C SER A 154 -0.80 -7.79 -0.29
N THR A 155 -0.06 -6.80 0.20
CA THR A 155 -0.28 -5.37 -0.10
C THR A 155 0.45 -4.92 -1.36
N GLY A 156 0.81 -5.88 -2.22
CA GLY A 156 1.27 -5.68 -3.59
C GLY A 156 0.49 -4.60 -4.34
N SER A 157 1.12 -4.03 -5.35
CA SER A 157 0.44 -3.12 -6.25
C SER A 157 0.84 -3.40 -7.67
N LEU A 158 -0.16 -3.47 -8.55
CA LEU A 158 0.08 -3.45 -9.99
C LEU A 158 0.26 -2.01 -10.45
N SER A 159 1.10 -1.79 -11.45
CA SER A 159 1.13 -0.51 -12.13
C SER A 159 -0.12 -0.32 -13.00
N PHE A 160 -0.58 0.91 -13.15
CA PHE A 160 -1.67 1.23 -14.07
C PHE A 160 -1.31 0.89 -15.52
N LEU A 161 -0.02 0.90 -15.86
CA LEU A 161 0.47 0.43 -17.15
C LEU A 161 0.20 -1.06 -17.35
N GLU A 162 0.47 -1.89 -16.34
CA GLU A 162 0.16 -3.33 -16.39
C GLU A 162 -1.33 -3.51 -16.64
N LEU A 163 -2.19 -2.89 -15.80
CA LEU A 163 -3.65 -2.93 -15.97
C LEU A 163 -4.10 -2.63 -17.41
N MET A 164 -3.51 -1.61 -18.03
CA MET A 164 -3.88 -1.17 -19.39
C MET A 164 -3.31 -2.05 -20.52
N ARG A 165 -2.19 -2.74 -20.30
CA ARG A 165 -1.56 -3.61 -21.32
C ARG A 165 -2.30 -4.94 -21.47
N GLY A 166 -2.99 -5.38 -20.43
CA GLY A 166 -3.69 -6.67 -20.39
C GLY A 166 -2.73 -7.85 -20.29
N GLY A 167 -3.01 -8.78 -19.39
CA GLY A 167 -2.17 -9.93 -19.04
C GLY A 167 -2.90 -10.93 -18.15
N GLY A 168 -2.26 -12.04 -17.80
CA GLY A 168 -2.86 -13.12 -16.99
C GLY A 168 -3.40 -12.62 -15.64
N GLU A 169 -2.54 -12.00 -14.83
CA GLU A 169 -2.87 -11.44 -13.50
C GLU A 169 -3.98 -10.37 -13.55
N ILE A 170 -4.12 -9.67 -14.67
CA ILE A 170 -5.16 -8.65 -14.87
C ILE A 170 -6.51 -9.28 -15.22
N ASN A 171 -6.51 -10.39 -15.95
CA ASN A 171 -7.75 -11.12 -16.21
C ASN A 171 -8.35 -11.63 -14.92
N ASP A 172 -7.51 -12.12 -14.00
CA ASP A 172 -7.95 -12.55 -12.67
C ASP A 172 -8.50 -11.36 -11.88
N LEU A 173 -7.81 -10.22 -11.85
CA LEU A 173 -8.30 -9.01 -11.19
C LEU A 173 -9.65 -8.50 -11.74
N ILE A 174 -9.83 -8.49 -13.06
CA ILE A 174 -11.08 -8.04 -13.70
C ILE A 174 -12.19 -9.10 -13.55
N GLU A 175 -11.85 -10.38 -13.43
CA GLU A 175 -12.80 -11.47 -13.20
C GLU A 175 -13.37 -11.43 -11.78
N TYR A 176 -12.53 -11.16 -10.78
CA TYR A 176 -12.94 -11.18 -9.37
C TYR A 176 -13.36 -9.81 -8.80
N PHE A 177 -12.92 -8.69 -9.37
CA PHE A 177 -13.19 -7.35 -8.84
C PHE A 177 -13.86 -6.41 -9.84
N THR A 178 -14.85 -5.67 -9.35
CA THR A 178 -15.49 -4.61 -10.14
C THR A 178 -14.62 -3.34 -10.20
N PRO A 179 -14.82 -2.44 -11.18
CA PRO A 179 -14.13 -1.15 -11.23
C PRO A 179 -14.34 -0.26 -9.99
N ARG A 180 -15.34 -0.53 -9.14
CA ARG A 180 -15.52 0.17 -7.86
C ARG A 180 -14.55 -0.32 -6.78
N GLN A 181 -14.17 -1.59 -6.88
CA GLN A 181 -13.26 -2.28 -5.98
C GLN A 181 -11.79 -2.08 -6.36
N MET A 182 -11.49 -1.69 -7.60
CA MET A 182 -10.13 -1.32 -8.01
C MET A 182 -9.82 0.13 -7.60
N ILE A 183 -8.81 0.30 -6.74
CA ILE A 183 -8.29 1.58 -6.26
C ILE A 183 -7.03 1.95 -7.03
N VAL A 184 -7.07 3.10 -7.66
CA VAL A 184 -5.96 3.70 -8.42
C VAL A 184 -5.39 4.86 -7.59
N THR A 185 -4.12 4.75 -7.20
CA THR A 185 -3.42 5.72 -6.36
C THR A 185 -2.32 6.40 -7.16
N ALA A 186 -2.40 7.72 -7.28
CA ALA A 186 -1.34 8.52 -7.87
C ALA A 186 -0.12 8.57 -6.93
N PRO A 187 1.10 8.64 -7.47
CA PRO A 187 2.30 8.77 -6.65
C PRO A 187 2.27 10.05 -5.82
N VAL A 188 2.85 10.00 -4.63
CA VAL A 188 3.10 11.19 -3.81
C VAL A 188 4.17 12.04 -4.49
N ARG A 189 4.02 13.36 -4.47
CA ARG A 189 5.01 14.31 -4.98
C ARG A 189 5.63 15.02 -3.81
N TYR A 190 6.96 15.01 -3.76
CA TYR A 190 7.71 15.54 -2.62
C TYR A 190 8.34 16.90 -2.93
N PHE A 191 8.44 17.29 -4.20
CA PHE A 191 8.88 18.63 -4.60
C PHE A 191 7.71 19.60 -4.73
N ASP A 192 7.68 20.65 -3.91
CA ASP A 192 6.69 21.75 -4.01
C ASP A 192 7.13 22.77 -5.06
N LYS A 193 8.31 23.37 -4.85
CA LYS A 193 8.84 24.45 -5.70
C LYS A 193 10.31 24.25 -5.97
N MET A 194 10.74 24.55 -7.19
CA MET A 194 12.15 24.66 -7.50
C MET A 194 12.43 25.93 -8.31
N GLU A 195 13.49 26.63 -7.96
CA GLU A 195 13.95 27.81 -8.68
C GLU A 195 15.42 27.66 -9.06
N ALA A 196 15.71 27.70 -10.36
CA ALA A 196 17.06 27.74 -10.88
C ALA A 196 17.38 29.14 -11.40
N ILE A 197 18.45 29.75 -10.91
CA ILE A 197 18.95 31.06 -11.32
C ILE A 197 20.33 30.86 -11.92
N HIS A 198 20.43 30.98 -13.24
CA HIS A 198 21.67 30.90 -14.00
C HIS A 198 22.18 32.29 -14.37
N ARG A 199 23.44 32.57 -14.04
CA ARG A 199 24.17 33.79 -14.41
C ARG A 199 25.23 33.44 -15.44
N GLN A 200 25.17 34.09 -16.61
CA GLN A 200 26.09 33.87 -17.73
C GLN A 200 27.44 34.52 -17.48
N ARG A 201 28.50 33.86 -17.95
CA ARG A 201 29.87 34.38 -17.86
C ARG A 201 30.01 35.70 -18.61
N GLY A 202 30.76 36.65 -18.05
CA GLY A 202 31.18 37.87 -18.76
C GLY A 202 30.08 38.91 -19.03
N MET A 203 28.81 38.62 -18.70
CA MET A 203 27.70 39.57 -18.88
C MET A 203 27.48 40.48 -17.67
N SER A 204 27.94 40.09 -16.48
CA SER A 204 27.80 40.88 -15.23
C SER A 204 29.06 41.70 -14.88
N GLY A 205 30.07 41.73 -15.75
CA GLY A 205 31.29 42.54 -15.58
C GLY A 205 32.34 42.00 -14.60
N THR A 206 31.97 41.15 -13.64
CA THR A 206 32.90 40.56 -12.64
C THR A 206 33.04 39.04 -12.71
N ASP A 207 32.14 38.36 -13.41
CA ASP A 207 32.03 36.91 -13.35
C ASP A 207 32.97 36.25 -14.38
N THR A 208 34.01 35.56 -13.89
CA THR A 208 34.95 34.80 -14.72
C THR A 208 34.36 33.50 -15.25
N GLU A 209 33.24 33.04 -14.67
CA GLU A 209 32.58 31.77 -14.94
C GLU A 209 31.06 31.92 -14.81
N SER A 210 30.30 31.04 -15.44
CA SER A 210 28.84 30.96 -15.26
C SER A 210 28.51 30.29 -13.91
N VAL A 211 27.47 30.76 -13.24
CA VAL A 211 27.05 30.26 -11.92
C VAL A 211 25.56 29.98 -11.93
N THR A 212 25.16 28.83 -11.40
CA THR A 212 23.75 28.44 -11.26
C THR A 212 23.43 28.11 -9.81
N ASN A 213 22.49 28.85 -9.24
CA ASN A 213 21.92 28.52 -7.93
C ASN A 213 20.58 27.83 -8.15
N LEU A 214 20.35 26.75 -7.44
CA LEU A 214 19.11 25.99 -7.44
C LEU A 214 18.58 25.97 -6.01
N ASN A 215 17.36 26.45 -5.83
CA ASN A 215 16.62 26.33 -4.59
C ASN A 215 15.54 25.25 -4.78
N ILE A 216 15.43 24.31 -3.85
CA ILE A 216 14.45 23.23 -3.84
C ILE A 216 13.67 23.31 -2.54
N SER A 217 12.35 23.44 -2.65
CA SER A 217 11.42 23.32 -1.53
C SER A 217 10.68 21.98 -1.57
N LEU A 218 10.68 21.29 -0.44
CA LEU A 218 9.99 20.00 -0.29
C LEU A 218 8.63 20.15 0.40
N ASP A 219 7.70 19.27 0.06
CA ASP A 219 6.49 18.97 0.80
C ASP A 219 6.53 17.49 1.19
N ASP A 220 7.05 17.21 2.39
CA ASP A 220 7.18 15.85 2.92
C ASP A 220 6.34 15.68 4.19
N PRO A 221 5.01 15.50 4.04
CA PRO A 221 4.11 15.38 5.20
C PRO A 221 4.37 14.13 6.04
N TYR A 222 5.14 13.17 5.54
CA TYR A 222 5.39 11.88 6.20
C TYR A 222 6.83 11.71 6.70
N GLY A 223 7.71 12.70 6.49
CA GLY A 223 9.12 12.62 6.89
C GLY A 223 9.88 11.48 6.22
N LYS A 224 9.53 11.15 4.97
CA LYS A 224 10.12 10.04 4.21
C LYS A 224 11.38 10.42 3.44
N VAL A 225 11.59 11.69 3.11
CA VAL A 225 12.73 12.13 2.30
C VAL A 225 13.96 12.31 3.18
N VAL A 226 14.98 11.49 2.95
CA VAL A 226 16.22 11.49 3.74
C VAL A 226 17.41 12.01 2.93
N ARG A 227 17.34 11.93 1.60
CA ARG A 227 18.40 12.35 0.68
C ARG A 227 17.83 13.07 -0.54
N ILE A 228 18.48 14.17 -0.95
CA ILE A 228 18.25 14.83 -2.25
C ILE A 228 19.54 14.77 -3.05
N VAL A 229 19.46 14.32 -4.30
CA VAL A 229 20.58 14.31 -5.25
C VAL A 229 20.24 15.21 -6.43
N VAL A 230 21.16 16.12 -6.78
CA VAL A 230 21.05 17.03 -7.91
C VAL A 230 22.17 16.75 -8.91
N LYS A 231 21.79 16.35 -10.13
CA LYS A 231 22.72 16.04 -11.22
C LYS A 231 22.59 17.07 -12.33
N VAL A 232 23.72 17.63 -12.79
CA VAL A 232 23.82 18.55 -13.92
C VAL A 232 24.99 18.18 -14.80
N GLY A 233 24.72 17.48 -15.90
CA GLY A 233 25.76 16.92 -16.77
C GLY A 233 26.64 15.92 -16.01
N VAL A 234 27.91 16.25 -15.81
CA VAL A 234 28.86 15.42 -15.03
C VAL A 234 29.00 15.85 -13.57
N GLN A 235 28.35 16.96 -13.18
CA GLN A 235 28.39 17.44 -11.80
C GLN A 235 27.24 16.83 -11.01
N GLU A 236 27.55 16.40 -9.79
CA GLU A 236 26.58 15.84 -8.86
C GLU A 236 26.79 16.48 -7.49
N LYS A 237 25.69 16.82 -6.83
CA LYS A 237 25.68 17.30 -5.45
C LYS A 237 24.53 16.66 -4.72
N GLU A 238 24.74 16.37 -3.45
CA GLU A 238 23.73 15.75 -2.61
C GLU A 238 23.67 16.39 -1.24
N ILE A 239 22.52 16.21 -0.59
CA ILE A 239 22.33 16.47 0.83
C ILE A 239 21.73 15.21 1.45
N ASN A 240 22.40 14.69 2.46
CA ASN A 240 22.02 13.49 3.21
C ASN A 240 21.48 13.85 4.59
N TYR A 241 20.83 12.87 5.23
CA TYR A 241 20.31 12.98 6.59
C TYR A 241 19.38 14.18 6.79
N LEU A 242 18.48 14.39 5.82
CA LEU A 242 17.50 15.46 5.87
C LEU A 242 16.56 15.25 7.05
N HIS A 243 16.65 16.13 8.04
CA HIS A 243 15.66 16.21 9.10
C HIS A 243 14.66 17.32 8.76
N ILE A 244 13.53 16.92 8.16
CA ILE A 244 12.48 17.85 7.75
C ILE A 244 11.63 18.19 8.97
N SER A 245 12.01 19.25 9.68
CA SER A 245 11.22 19.83 10.76
C SER A 245 10.67 21.19 10.34
N GLY A 246 9.39 21.24 9.96
CA GLY A 246 8.69 22.50 9.64
C GLY A 246 7.83 22.44 8.37
N ALA A 247 7.03 23.48 8.15
CA ALA A 247 6.24 23.63 6.94
C ALA A 247 7.14 24.06 5.78
N SER A 248 7.41 23.14 4.85
CA SER A 248 8.14 23.33 3.58
C SER A 248 9.62 23.75 3.73
N PRO A 249 10.53 22.84 4.09
CA PRO A 249 11.97 23.13 4.11
C PRO A 249 12.49 23.48 2.71
N SER A 250 13.57 24.26 2.67
CA SER A 250 14.21 24.74 1.45
C SER A 250 15.71 24.41 1.47
N TYR A 251 16.23 23.97 0.33
CA TYR A 251 17.62 23.54 0.18
C TYR A 251 18.27 24.21 -1.03
N ASP A 252 19.48 24.71 -0.85
CA ASP A 252 20.21 25.46 -1.88
C ASP A 252 21.40 24.67 -2.40
N PHE A 253 21.52 24.62 -3.73
CA PHE A 253 22.63 24.01 -4.45
C PHE A 253 23.23 25.06 -5.39
N ALA A 254 24.56 25.11 -5.48
CA ALA A 254 25.27 26.03 -6.38
C ALA A 254 26.19 25.26 -7.30
N PHE A 255 26.17 25.55 -8.60
CA PHE A 255 27.01 24.94 -9.62
C PHE A 255 27.76 26.03 -10.38
N ALA A 256 29.02 25.76 -10.73
CA ALA A 256 29.86 26.67 -11.50
C ALA A 256 30.28 26.02 -12.83
N GLY A 257 30.59 26.85 -13.83
CA GLY A 257 31.11 26.40 -15.11
C GLY A 257 30.10 25.66 -15.99
N LEU A 258 28.80 25.88 -15.77
CA LEU A 258 27.74 25.27 -16.58
C LEU A 258 27.59 25.99 -17.93
N PRO A 259 27.19 25.28 -19.00
CA PRO A 259 27.23 25.85 -20.34
C PRO A 259 26.10 26.87 -20.59
N ASP A 260 26.43 27.99 -21.26
CA ASP A 260 25.46 29.04 -21.60
C ASP A 260 24.52 28.66 -22.79
N ARG A 261 24.61 27.41 -23.29
CA ARG A 261 23.82 26.89 -24.44
C ARG A 261 22.57 26.09 -24.04
N GLY A 262 22.28 26.02 -22.75
CA GLY A 262 21.19 25.25 -22.17
C GLY A 262 21.60 23.88 -21.67
N TYR A 263 20.93 23.43 -20.63
CA TYR A 263 21.19 22.17 -19.92
C TYR A 263 19.99 21.79 -19.05
N ASP A 264 19.97 20.52 -18.64
CA ASP A 264 18.94 19.97 -17.77
C ASP A 264 19.53 19.75 -16.37
N ILE A 265 18.79 20.15 -15.34
CA ILE A 265 19.08 19.85 -13.93
C ILE A 265 18.13 18.73 -13.52
N GLN A 266 18.67 17.58 -13.14
CA GLN A 266 17.89 16.46 -12.61
C GLN A 266 17.95 16.51 -11.09
N VAL A 267 16.80 16.37 -10.44
CA VAL A 267 16.65 16.39 -8.99
C VAL A 267 15.93 15.12 -8.58
N PHE A 268 16.50 14.37 -7.63
CA PHE A 268 16.00 13.10 -7.14
C PHE A 268 15.83 13.17 -5.62
N ALA A 269 14.74 12.62 -5.10
CA ALA A 269 14.48 12.49 -3.67
C ALA A 269 14.42 10.99 -3.30
N TYR A 270 15.08 10.61 -2.22
CA TYR A 270 15.22 9.22 -1.78
C TYR A 270 14.82 9.05 -0.30
N ASN A 271 14.36 7.85 0.03
CA ASN A 271 14.07 7.43 1.40
C ASN A 271 15.28 6.85 2.16
N SER A 272 16.38 6.58 1.45
CA SER A 272 17.61 6.02 2.00
C SER A 272 18.80 6.95 1.72
N VAL A 273 19.82 6.84 2.56
CA VAL A 273 21.10 7.56 2.40
C VAL A 273 22.11 6.70 1.64
N ASP A 274 22.03 5.38 1.77
CA ASP A 274 22.99 4.45 1.17
C ASP A 274 22.43 3.83 -0.12
N GLU A 275 23.29 3.65 -1.13
CA GLU A 275 22.89 2.98 -2.38
C GLU A 275 22.78 1.46 -2.18
N GLU A 276 23.39 0.92 -1.11
CA GLU A 276 23.35 -0.51 -0.76
C GLU A 276 22.08 -0.92 0.00
N ASP A 277 21.42 0.02 0.69
CA ASP A 277 20.17 -0.19 1.42
C ASP A 277 18.98 0.16 0.51
N ASP A 278 18.32 -0.85 -0.08
CA ASP A 278 17.05 -0.79 -0.81
C ASP A 278 16.64 0.64 -1.23
N GLU A 279 17.47 1.27 -2.06
CA GLU A 279 17.31 2.68 -2.37
C GLU A 279 16.01 2.87 -3.13
N HIS A 280 15.03 3.56 -2.55
CA HIS A 280 13.77 3.82 -3.23
C HIS A 280 13.70 5.29 -3.62
N LEU A 281 13.74 5.52 -4.93
CA LEU A 281 13.44 6.81 -5.52
C LEU A 281 11.99 7.18 -5.19
N LEU A 282 11.80 8.24 -4.41
CA LEU A 282 10.49 8.74 -4.00
C LEU A 282 9.87 9.67 -5.06
N ASP A 283 10.67 10.58 -5.61
CA ASP A 283 10.23 11.52 -6.65
C ASP A 283 11.44 11.97 -7.47
N SER A 284 11.20 12.34 -8.72
CA SER A 284 12.24 12.90 -9.60
C SER A 284 11.71 14.02 -10.47
N ARG A 285 12.56 15.01 -10.73
CA ARG A 285 12.22 16.18 -11.53
C ARG A 285 13.36 16.59 -12.43
N VAL A 286 13.00 17.21 -13.56
CA VAL A 286 13.95 17.79 -14.49
C VAL A 286 13.59 19.26 -14.70
N ILE A 287 14.53 20.15 -14.41
CA ILE A 287 14.42 21.59 -14.69
C ILE A 287 15.27 21.88 -15.91
N LYS A 288 14.63 22.36 -16.97
CA LYS A 288 15.32 22.76 -18.20
C LYS A 288 15.73 24.21 -18.09
N VAL A 289 17.03 24.45 -18.04
CA VAL A 289 17.58 25.82 -18.09
C VAL A 289 17.95 26.12 -19.53
N ALA A 290 17.26 27.07 -20.14
CA ALA A 290 17.54 27.56 -21.48
C ALA A 290 17.95 29.05 -21.39
N PRO A 291 19.24 29.34 -21.22
CA PRO A 291 19.71 30.71 -21.10
C PRO A 291 19.33 31.53 -22.34
N THR A 292 18.77 32.72 -22.12
CA THR A 292 18.40 33.60 -23.24
C THR A 292 19.63 34.32 -23.77
N PRO A 293 19.85 34.37 -25.10
CA PRO A 293 20.92 35.20 -25.67
C PRO A 293 20.81 36.66 -25.18
N ASN A 294 21.93 37.27 -24.82
CA ASN A 294 22.04 38.65 -24.35
C ASN A 294 21.34 38.97 -23.02
N LYS A 295 21.03 37.97 -22.18
CA LYS A 295 20.60 38.19 -20.80
C LYS A 295 21.64 37.67 -19.83
N ALA A 296 22.12 38.54 -18.93
CA ALA A 296 23.08 38.17 -17.90
C ALA A 296 22.55 37.09 -16.95
N THR A 297 21.24 37.06 -16.71
CA THR A 297 20.60 36.12 -15.79
C THR A 297 19.38 35.47 -16.44
N THR A 298 19.24 34.16 -16.23
CA THR A 298 18.05 33.37 -16.57
C THR A 298 17.50 32.74 -15.29
N THR A 299 16.22 32.96 -15.02
CA THR A 299 15.52 32.36 -13.89
C THR A 299 14.44 31.42 -14.41
N VAL A 300 14.47 30.18 -13.94
CA VAL A 300 13.46 29.15 -14.23
C VAL A 300 12.78 28.78 -12.92
N LYS A 301 11.46 28.85 -12.90
CA LYS A 301 10.63 28.43 -11.77
C LYS A 301 9.81 27.22 -12.20
N ALA A 302 9.94 26.13 -11.47
CA ALA A 302 9.11 24.95 -11.58
C ALA A 302 8.19 24.88 -10.35
N ASN A 303 6.95 25.32 -10.54
CA ASN A 303 5.88 25.30 -9.54
C ASN A 303 4.72 24.50 -10.11
N ASP A 304 4.86 23.18 -10.15
CA ASP A 304 3.82 22.32 -10.71
C ASP A 304 2.85 21.93 -9.59
N SER A 305 1.64 22.47 -9.64
CA SER A 305 0.55 22.04 -8.75
C SER A 305 -0.03 20.71 -9.26
N TYR A 306 0.51 19.58 -8.81
CA TYR A 306 -0.08 18.27 -9.08
C TYR A 306 -1.38 18.15 -8.30
N LYS A 307 -2.53 18.19 -8.97
CA LYS A 307 -3.80 18.11 -8.24
C LYS A 307 -4.22 16.67 -7.96
N MET A 308 -3.53 15.70 -8.58
CA MET A 308 -3.76 14.28 -8.35
C MET A 308 -2.74 13.64 -7.40
N ALA A 309 -1.63 14.30 -7.06
CA ALA A 309 -0.56 13.73 -6.24
C ALA A 309 -1.08 13.11 -4.93
N GLY A 310 -0.67 11.87 -4.66
CA GLY A 310 -1.04 11.11 -3.46
C GLY A 310 -2.53 10.77 -3.31
N ARG A 311 -3.39 11.12 -4.29
CA ARG A 311 -4.83 10.85 -4.21
C ARG A 311 -5.16 9.46 -4.74
N SER A 312 -6.07 8.79 -4.05
CA SER A 312 -6.66 7.53 -4.48
C SER A 312 -8.07 7.73 -5.00
N PHE A 313 -8.41 7.01 -6.05
CA PHE A 313 -9.72 7.01 -6.70
C PHE A 313 -10.12 5.57 -7.00
N THR A 314 -11.41 5.28 -7.06
CA THR A 314 -11.83 4.01 -7.68
C THR A 314 -11.66 4.11 -9.20
N LEU A 315 -11.37 2.99 -9.87
CA LEU A 315 -11.31 2.96 -11.34
C LEU A 315 -12.64 3.44 -11.95
N TYR A 316 -13.77 3.10 -11.32
CA TYR A 316 -15.09 3.61 -11.68
C TYR A 316 -15.17 5.14 -11.64
N GLN A 317 -14.64 5.80 -10.59
CA GLN A 317 -14.64 7.27 -10.50
C GLN A 317 -13.82 7.91 -11.63
N LEU A 318 -12.67 7.33 -11.96
CA LEU A 318 -11.82 7.81 -13.04
C LEU A 318 -12.49 7.62 -14.41
N MET A 319 -13.14 6.46 -14.64
CA MET A 319 -13.89 6.19 -15.87
C MET A 319 -15.13 7.08 -16.01
N GLN A 320 -15.79 7.43 -14.90
CA GLN A 320 -16.97 8.29 -14.90
C GLN A 320 -16.61 9.75 -15.25
N LYS A 321 -15.40 10.19 -14.90
CA LYS A 321 -14.93 11.57 -15.11
C LYS A 321 -13.68 11.57 -15.96
N GLU A 322 -13.87 11.64 -17.28
CA GLU A 322 -12.77 11.66 -18.25
C GLU A 322 -11.68 12.70 -17.91
N LYS A 323 -12.06 13.89 -17.41
CA LYS A 323 -11.11 14.93 -16.99
C LYS A 323 -10.19 14.49 -15.85
N ASP A 324 -10.67 13.66 -14.93
CA ASP A 324 -9.87 13.17 -13.81
C ASP A 324 -8.87 12.12 -14.30
N MET A 325 -9.30 11.21 -15.18
CA MET A 325 -8.41 10.25 -15.84
C MET A 325 -7.34 10.93 -16.70
N GLN A 326 -7.75 11.85 -17.59
CA GLN A 326 -6.80 12.60 -18.44
C GLN A 326 -5.76 13.32 -17.60
N LYS A 327 -6.20 13.94 -16.51
CA LYS A 327 -5.32 14.68 -15.62
C LYS A 327 -4.36 13.77 -14.86
N LEU A 328 -4.84 12.64 -14.33
CA LEU A 328 -4.00 11.63 -13.71
C LEU A 328 -2.87 11.18 -14.64
N LEU A 329 -3.21 10.89 -15.91
CA LEU A 329 -2.28 10.42 -16.94
C LEU A 329 -1.39 11.52 -17.53
N THR A 330 -1.79 12.79 -17.44
CA THR A 330 -0.96 13.93 -17.86
C THR A 330 0.05 14.30 -16.78
N GLU A 331 -0.36 14.17 -15.51
CA GLU A 331 0.47 14.50 -14.34
C GLU A 331 1.44 13.36 -13.97
N ASN A 332 1.17 12.11 -14.36
CA ASN A 332 1.94 10.95 -13.90
C ASN A 332 2.19 9.92 -15.01
N SER A 333 3.32 9.22 -14.92
CA SER A 333 3.58 8.03 -15.73
C SER A 333 2.68 6.89 -15.29
N MET A 334 2.14 6.12 -16.24
CA MET A 334 1.32 4.93 -15.93
C MET A 334 2.06 3.87 -15.11
N LYS A 335 3.40 3.86 -15.14
CA LYS A 335 4.21 2.94 -14.34
C LYS A 335 4.22 3.28 -12.86
N ASP A 336 4.04 4.55 -12.52
CA ASP A 336 4.18 5.05 -11.15
C ASP A 336 2.81 5.15 -10.45
N ILE A 337 1.73 4.99 -11.21
CA ILE A 337 0.37 4.93 -10.67
C ILE A 337 0.13 3.50 -10.19
N LYS A 338 -0.17 3.35 -8.91
CA LYS A 338 -0.43 2.05 -8.27
C LYS A 338 -1.91 1.67 -8.35
N VAL A 339 -2.18 0.39 -8.56
CA VAL A 339 -3.51 -0.21 -8.59
C VAL A 339 -3.56 -1.30 -7.53
N GLN A 340 -4.55 -1.19 -6.66
CA GLN A 340 -4.84 -2.13 -5.57
C GLN A 340 -6.33 -2.44 -5.56
N VAL A 341 -6.75 -3.45 -4.82
CA VAL A 341 -8.16 -3.81 -4.65
C VAL A 341 -8.65 -3.59 -3.23
N VAL A 342 -9.93 -3.27 -3.13
CA VAL A 342 -10.70 -3.28 -1.89
C VAL A 342 -11.90 -4.19 -2.09
N GLU A 343 -12.20 -5.06 -1.14
CA GLU A 343 -13.48 -5.78 -1.16
C GLU A 343 -14.59 -4.86 -0.65
N GLU A 344 -15.66 -4.68 -1.44
CA GLU A 344 -16.89 -4.04 -0.98
C GLU A 344 -17.77 -5.06 -0.24
N ASN A 345 -18.44 -4.56 0.81
CA ASN A 345 -19.16 -5.28 1.87
C ASN A 345 -20.36 -6.14 1.48
#